data_AF-A0A9P8GSJ1-F1
#
_entry.id   AF-A0A9P8GSJ1-F1
#
_cell.length_a   1.000
_cell.length_b   1.000
_cell.length_c   1.000
_cell.angle_alpha   90.00
_cell.angle_beta   90.00
_cell.angle_gamma   90.00
#
_symmetry.space_group_name_H-M   'P 1'
#
loop_
_entity.id
_entity.type
_entity.pdbx_description
1 polymer ?
#
loop_
_entity_poly.entity_id
_entity_poly.type
_entity_poly.pdbx_seq_one_letter_code
_entity_poly.pdbx_strand_id
1 'polypeptide(L)'
;MSPLLTSRLCEVSAFHDFKIGQAISPFVTGHDGPTMIKGRLWSLPTGVYTARQVVESCAPLLETVLHNLGPDPEGQPTARHMLIDNLASNLALGTRESSLVIPLKDASRKEFAAQAVKIGEALVSVARETENVSFDPKYAIRSPCEGHLLKPEVAYLMFGPRSLAHLMQIHNEYPHQMILLRDALLPFENFDDVVIPIQADTAKGRLGMRFTETSRMVFIAELMTKQTTQASVVNFAQSVLCTENSYEFQYRYGLILPAPVVESSSEATFEYKFKDYYSAPPFEVAAAEQTLDKGQVPVSIIDDQEHGLERYSLSLVPGSHDSSHQLRLLLEYKDGHTSATDVGQMSRGHRFSYQVSAMMNEAAVMSFGSPAYVHTAKEVLTKCGGDDLVTAPDGGIHLIQATSQAEILALLGTIYPTTSLYSKQVLP
;
A
#
# COMPACT_ATOMS: atom_id res chain seq x y z
N MET A 1 5.94 -6.14 -33.71
CA MET A 1 4.60 -5.52 -33.71
C MET A 1 4.21 -5.32 -32.26
N SER A 2 4.17 -4.08 -31.80
CA SER A 2 3.79 -3.76 -30.42
C SER A 2 2.30 -4.09 -30.21
N PRO A 3 1.93 -4.79 -29.13
CA PRO A 3 0.52 -5.05 -28.88
C PRO A 3 -0.18 -3.73 -28.56
N LEU A 4 -1.30 -3.50 -29.24
CA LEU A 4 -2.20 -2.38 -29.03
C LEU A 4 -2.68 -2.40 -27.56
N LEU A 5 -2.16 -1.47 -26.76
CA LEU A 5 -2.59 -1.21 -25.39
C LEU A 5 -4.06 -0.74 -25.41
N THR A 6 -4.99 -1.61 -25.06
CA THR A 6 -6.37 -1.20 -24.76
C THR A 6 -6.39 -0.40 -23.46
N SER A 7 -6.56 0.91 -23.59
CA SER A 7 -6.58 1.88 -22.50
C SER A 7 -7.81 1.69 -21.60
N ARG A 8 -7.62 1.36 -20.32
CA ARG A 8 -8.63 1.54 -19.28
C ARG A 8 -8.24 2.74 -18.42
N LEU A 9 -9.17 3.67 -18.24
CA LEU A 9 -9.05 4.75 -17.25
C LEU A 9 -9.21 4.12 -15.86
N CYS A 10 -8.30 4.42 -14.93
CA CYS A 10 -8.40 3.98 -13.55
C CYS A 10 -8.93 5.14 -12.71
N GLU A 11 -9.97 4.89 -11.94
CA GLU A 11 -10.53 5.84 -10.98
C GLU A 11 -9.91 5.53 -9.62
N VAL A 12 -9.34 6.53 -8.95
CA VAL A 12 -8.91 6.37 -7.57
C VAL A 12 -10.08 6.69 -6.67
N SER A 13 -10.63 5.67 -6.03
CA SER A 13 -11.81 5.76 -5.16
C SER A 13 -11.71 6.87 -4.10
N ALA A 14 -10.49 7.11 -3.58
CA ALA A 14 -10.21 8.12 -2.56
C ALA A 14 -10.34 9.59 -3.05
N PHE A 15 -10.38 9.82 -4.37
CA PHE A 15 -10.38 11.16 -4.97
C PHE A 15 -11.64 11.48 -5.81
N HIS A 16 -12.65 10.59 -5.88
CA HIS A 16 -13.84 10.75 -6.74
C HIS A 16 -13.48 11.10 -8.21
N ASP A 17 -14.36 11.75 -8.98
CA ASP A 17 -14.27 12.08 -10.44
C ASP A 17 -12.95 12.70 -10.97
N PHE A 18 -11.93 12.84 -10.14
CA PHE A 18 -10.55 13.00 -10.58
C PHE A 18 -10.13 11.82 -11.46
N LYS A 19 -10.26 12.03 -12.78
CA LYS A 19 -9.65 11.18 -13.79
C LYS A 19 -8.21 11.58 -13.92
N ILE A 20 -7.36 10.71 -13.42
CA ILE A 20 -5.94 10.93 -13.39
C ILE A 20 -5.44 9.86 -14.35
N GLY A 21 -5.01 10.32 -15.54
CA GLY A 21 -4.13 9.67 -16.53
C GLY A 21 -4.56 8.32 -17.09
N GLN A 22 -3.60 7.59 -17.66
CA GLN A 22 -3.83 6.33 -18.35
C GLN A 22 -3.08 5.20 -17.64
N ALA A 23 -3.82 4.18 -17.18
CA ALA A 23 -3.19 3.00 -16.60
C ALA A 23 -2.28 2.33 -17.64
N ILE A 24 -1.00 2.21 -17.32
CA ILE A 24 -0.10 1.32 -18.06
C ILE A 24 -0.55 -0.11 -17.74
N SER A 25 -0.94 -0.86 -18.77
CA SER A 25 -1.18 -2.28 -18.59
C SER A 25 0.09 -2.93 -18.06
N PRO A 26 0.02 -3.71 -16.97
CA PRO A 26 1.19 -4.31 -16.37
C PRO A 26 2.03 -5.02 -17.44
N PHE A 27 3.28 -4.57 -17.59
CA PHE A 27 4.17 -5.15 -18.60
C PHE A 27 4.77 -6.42 -18.01
N VAL A 28 4.05 -7.52 -18.22
CA VAL A 28 4.47 -8.85 -17.78
C VAL A 28 5.18 -9.52 -18.94
N THR A 29 6.51 -9.61 -18.88
CA THR A 29 7.27 -10.38 -19.89
C THR A 29 7.11 -11.88 -19.69
N GLY A 30 6.66 -12.31 -18.51
CA GLY A 30 6.92 -13.68 -18.07
C GLY A 30 8.43 -13.92 -17.99
N HIS A 31 8.81 -15.19 -17.88
CA HIS A 31 10.20 -15.63 -17.94
C HIS A 31 10.42 -16.53 -19.17
N ASP A 32 11.57 -16.40 -19.81
CA ASP A 32 12.00 -17.31 -20.89
C ASP A 32 12.87 -18.49 -20.35
N GLY A 33 13.04 -18.60 -19.02
CA GLY A 33 13.87 -19.63 -18.36
C GLY A 33 13.08 -20.70 -17.60
N PRO A 34 13.68 -21.83 -17.20
CA PRO A 34 13.00 -22.81 -16.35
C PRO A 34 12.76 -22.25 -14.92
N THR A 35 11.54 -22.38 -14.38
CA THR A 35 11.21 -22.08 -12.97
C THR A 35 11.97 -22.95 -11.98
N MET A 36 12.51 -24.09 -12.44
CA MET A 36 13.30 -25.01 -11.65
C MET A 36 14.78 -24.84 -11.97
N ILE A 37 15.45 -23.89 -11.31
CA ILE A 37 16.91 -23.79 -11.36
C ILE A 37 17.49 -24.90 -10.47
N LYS A 38 18.08 -25.94 -11.07
CA LYS A 38 18.74 -27.03 -10.32
C LYS A 38 19.95 -26.47 -9.56
N GLY A 39 19.98 -26.64 -8.24
CA GLY A 39 21.06 -26.09 -7.42
C GLY A 39 20.86 -26.26 -5.92
N ARG A 40 21.58 -25.46 -5.12
CA ARG A 40 21.50 -25.50 -3.65
C ARG A 40 20.18 -24.94 -3.10
N LEU A 41 19.50 -24.06 -3.83
CA LEU A 41 18.33 -23.30 -3.37
C LEU A 41 17.28 -23.18 -4.50
N TRP A 42 16.02 -22.98 -4.13
CA TRP A 42 14.93 -22.63 -5.06
C TRP A 42 15.06 -21.18 -5.52
N SER A 43 14.67 -20.89 -6.75
CA SER A 43 14.60 -19.53 -7.28
C SER A 43 13.51 -19.39 -8.31
N LEU A 44 12.94 -18.20 -8.39
CA LEU A 44 12.21 -17.77 -9.57
C LEU A 44 13.21 -17.24 -10.62
N PRO A 45 12.96 -17.44 -11.92
CA PRO A 45 13.76 -16.81 -12.97
C PRO A 45 13.74 -15.28 -12.85
N THR A 46 14.72 -14.64 -13.47
CA THR A 46 14.68 -13.17 -13.60
C THR A 46 13.48 -12.80 -14.47
N GLY A 47 12.65 -11.90 -13.99
CA GLY A 47 11.41 -11.52 -14.65
C GLY A 47 10.55 -10.59 -13.81
N VAL A 48 9.34 -10.37 -14.27
CA VAL A 48 8.35 -9.49 -13.66
C VAL A 48 7.07 -10.29 -13.43
N TYR A 49 6.57 -10.28 -12.20
CA TYR A 49 5.57 -11.24 -11.73
C TYR A 49 4.43 -10.52 -11.00
N THR A 50 3.19 -10.88 -11.31
CA THR A 50 2.06 -10.59 -10.41
C THR A 50 2.09 -11.51 -9.18
N ALA A 51 1.35 -11.17 -8.13
CA ALA A 51 1.19 -12.02 -6.95
C ALA A 51 0.74 -13.45 -7.35
N ARG A 52 -0.26 -13.55 -8.23
CA ARG A 52 -0.76 -14.83 -8.78
C ARG A 52 0.36 -15.63 -9.43
N GLN A 53 1.15 -15.01 -10.29
CA GLN A 53 2.24 -15.70 -11.00
C GLN A 53 3.36 -16.16 -10.07
N VAL A 54 3.65 -15.42 -8.99
CA VAL A 54 4.59 -15.89 -7.96
C VAL A 54 4.06 -17.16 -7.30
N VAL A 55 2.76 -17.20 -6.94
CA VAL A 55 2.13 -18.39 -6.36
C VAL A 55 2.21 -19.58 -7.32
N GLU A 56 1.76 -19.38 -8.56
CA GLU A 56 1.78 -20.40 -9.62
C GLU A 56 3.21 -20.91 -9.91
N SER A 57 4.19 -20.00 -9.92
CA SER A 57 5.58 -20.36 -10.17
C SER A 57 6.20 -21.16 -9.02
N CYS A 58 5.70 -21.01 -7.79
CA CYS A 58 6.14 -21.78 -6.62
C CYS A 58 5.41 -23.12 -6.45
N ALA A 59 4.30 -23.34 -7.16
CA ALA A 59 3.51 -24.58 -7.09
C ALA A 59 4.31 -25.87 -7.38
N PRO A 60 5.34 -25.90 -8.27
CA PRO A 60 6.16 -27.09 -8.46
C PRO A 60 6.84 -27.62 -7.18
N LEU A 61 7.10 -26.76 -6.18
CA LEU A 61 7.61 -27.19 -4.87
C LEU A 61 6.57 -28.07 -4.16
N LEU A 62 5.32 -27.63 -4.11
CA LEU A 62 4.23 -28.37 -3.50
C LEU A 62 3.96 -29.67 -4.25
N GLU A 63 3.89 -29.65 -5.58
CA GLU A 63 3.66 -30.86 -6.39
C GLU A 63 4.76 -31.89 -6.22
N THR A 64 6.02 -31.47 -6.08
CA THR A 64 7.14 -32.38 -5.80
C THR A 64 6.96 -33.07 -4.45
N VAL A 65 6.52 -32.34 -3.42
CA VAL A 65 6.23 -32.92 -2.10
C VAL A 65 5.07 -33.92 -2.21
N LEU A 66 3.95 -33.53 -2.84
CA LEU A 66 2.78 -34.38 -3.00
C LEU A 66 3.08 -35.66 -3.77
N HIS A 67 3.85 -35.57 -4.85
CA HIS A 67 4.28 -36.72 -5.64
C HIS A 67 5.05 -37.74 -4.79
N ASN A 68 5.98 -37.26 -3.96
CA ASN A 68 6.83 -38.13 -3.14
C ASN A 68 6.11 -38.66 -1.89
N LEU A 69 5.09 -37.97 -1.37
CA LEU A 69 4.23 -38.49 -0.29
C LEU A 69 3.36 -39.68 -0.74
N GLY A 70 3.18 -39.85 -2.06
CA GLY A 70 2.43 -40.95 -2.63
C GLY A 70 0.91 -40.86 -2.36
N PRO A 71 0.15 -41.94 -2.65
CA PRO A 71 -1.31 -41.92 -2.55
C PRO A 71 -1.81 -41.71 -1.12
N ASP A 72 -2.93 -40.99 -0.99
CA ASP A 72 -3.53 -40.69 0.30
C ASP A 72 -4.31 -41.89 0.89
N PRO A 73 -4.25 -42.10 2.22
CA PRO A 73 -5.05 -43.10 2.91
C PRO A 73 -6.55 -42.86 2.74
N GLU A 74 -7.32 -43.93 2.58
CA GLU A 74 -8.78 -43.84 2.52
C GLU A 74 -9.36 -43.24 3.81
N GLY A 75 -10.33 -42.31 3.66
CA GLY A 75 -11.05 -41.71 4.77
C GLY A 75 -10.29 -40.62 5.55
N GLN A 76 -9.08 -40.23 5.12
CA GLN A 76 -8.33 -39.11 5.69
C GLN A 76 -8.33 -37.89 4.75
N PRO A 77 -8.14 -36.66 5.27
CA PRO A 77 -7.88 -35.50 4.42
C PRO A 77 -6.67 -35.74 3.50
N THR A 78 -6.75 -35.25 2.27
CA THR A 78 -5.66 -35.42 1.30
C THR A 78 -4.41 -34.65 1.75
N ALA A 79 -3.23 -35.13 1.37
CA ALA A 79 -1.99 -34.42 1.67
C ALA A 79 -2.04 -32.97 1.14
N ARG A 80 -2.58 -32.76 -0.07
CA ARG A 80 -2.78 -31.41 -0.63
C ARG A 80 -3.61 -30.53 0.30
N HIS A 81 -4.76 -31.04 0.75
CA HIS A 81 -5.64 -30.29 1.64
C HIS A 81 -4.91 -29.90 2.94
N MET A 82 -4.23 -30.84 3.58
CA MET A 82 -3.50 -30.60 4.83
C MET A 82 -2.39 -29.56 4.66
N LEU A 83 -1.58 -29.68 3.60
CA LEU A 83 -0.45 -28.77 3.34
C LEU A 83 -0.94 -27.34 3.01
N ILE A 84 -1.99 -27.19 2.20
CA ILE A 84 -2.57 -25.89 1.88
C ILE A 84 -3.29 -25.28 3.09
N ASP A 85 -3.96 -26.10 3.92
CA ASP A 85 -4.61 -25.63 5.15
C ASP A 85 -3.60 -25.17 6.22
N ASN A 86 -2.40 -25.77 6.23
CA ASN A 86 -1.28 -25.26 7.01
C ASN A 86 -0.74 -23.94 6.45
N LEU A 87 -0.58 -23.81 5.12
CA LEU A 87 -0.24 -22.53 4.49
C LEU A 87 -1.25 -21.44 4.86
N ALA A 88 -2.55 -21.74 4.81
CA ALA A 88 -3.60 -20.81 5.20
C ALA A 88 -3.44 -20.35 6.66
N SER A 89 -3.06 -21.26 7.55
CA SER A 89 -2.81 -20.93 8.96
C SER A 89 -1.52 -20.14 9.17
N ASN A 90 -0.49 -20.36 8.34
CA ASN A 90 0.72 -19.54 8.37
C ASN A 90 0.50 -18.12 7.85
N LEU A 91 -0.42 -17.95 6.89
CA LEU A 91 -0.74 -16.65 6.30
C LEU A 91 -1.78 -15.85 7.09
N ALA A 92 -2.65 -16.53 7.83
CA ALA A 92 -3.63 -15.93 8.74
C ALA A 92 -2.99 -15.14 9.89
N LEU A 93 -3.83 -14.40 10.62
CA LEU A 93 -3.49 -13.77 11.88
C LEU A 93 -4.21 -14.45 13.04
N GLY A 94 -3.55 -14.56 14.19
CA GLY A 94 -4.18 -15.01 15.44
C GLY A 94 -4.28 -16.52 15.63
N THR A 95 -3.71 -17.32 14.72
CA THR A 95 -3.51 -18.76 14.92
C THR A 95 -2.17 -19.03 15.61
N ARG A 96 -1.99 -20.24 16.16
CA ARG A 96 -0.69 -20.66 16.71
C ARG A 96 0.37 -20.65 15.61
N GLU A 97 -0.02 -21.02 14.39
CA GLU A 97 0.87 -21.18 13.24
C GLU A 97 1.15 -19.88 12.47
N SER A 98 0.50 -18.77 12.85
CA SER A 98 0.63 -17.48 12.15
C SER A 98 2.09 -17.03 12.10
N SER A 99 2.58 -16.74 10.89
CA SER A 99 3.95 -16.23 10.67
C SER A 99 4.09 -14.73 10.93
N LEU A 100 2.96 -14.03 11.07
CA LEU A 100 2.88 -12.61 11.33
C LEU A 100 1.90 -12.38 12.48
N VAL A 101 2.30 -11.53 13.43
CA VAL A 101 1.45 -11.05 14.52
C VAL A 101 1.42 -9.54 14.39
N ILE A 102 0.24 -8.92 14.38
CA ILE A 102 0.09 -7.47 14.35
C ILE A 102 -0.75 -7.04 15.57
N PRO A 103 -0.24 -6.18 16.47
CA PRO A 103 -0.98 -5.75 17.64
C PRO A 103 -2.05 -4.73 17.23
N LEU A 104 -3.32 -5.02 17.51
CA LEU A 104 -4.48 -4.21 17.07
C LEU A 104 -4.72 -2.95 17.90
N LYS A 105 -3.65 -2.25 18.29
CA LYS A 105 -3.69 -1.13 19.25
C LYS A 105 -4.11 0.20 18.63
N ASP A 106 -3.79 0.42 17.36
CA ASP A 106 -4.03 1.68 16.65
C ASP A 106 -4.64 1.42 15.25
N ALA A 107 -5.18 2.47 14.64
CA ALA A 107 -5.90 2.37 13.37
C ALA A 107 -5.01 1.84 12.23
N SER A 108 -3.77 2.31 12.14
CA SER A 108 -2.83 1.87 11.09
C SER A 108 -2.50 0.38 11.22
N ARG A 109 -2.28 -0.12 12.44
CA ARG A 109 -2.07 -1.56 12.65
C ARG A 109 -3.31 -2.40 12.34
N LYS A 110 -4.52 -1.88 12.59
CA LYS A 110 -5.76 -2.55 12.21
C LYS A 110 -5.92 -2.63 10.68
N GLU A 111 -5.57 -1.55 9.99
CA GLU A 111 -5.51 -1.49 8.52
C GLU A 111 -4.56 -2.55 7.97
N PHE A 112 -3.31 -2.59 8.43
CA PHE A 112 -2.35 -3.61 8.01
C PHE A 112 -2.77 -5.04 8.38
N ALA A 113 -3.44 -5.23 9.51
CA ALA A 113 -3.98 -6.54 9.88
C ALA A 113 -5.09 -6.98 8.92
N ALA A 114 -6.01 -6.09 8.56
CA ALA A 114 -7.05 -6.37 7.58
C ALA A 114 -6.45 -6.67 6.20
N GLN A 115 -5.44 -5.90 5.79
CA GLN A 115 -4.75 -6.10 4.52
C GLN A 115 -3.98 -7.42 4.48
N ALA A 116 -3.30 -7.80 5.57
CA ALA A 116 -2.60 -9.08 5.68
C ALA A 116 -3.56 -10.27 5.53
N VAL A 117 -4.75 -10.20 6.14
CA VAL A 117 -5.80 -11.21 6.00
C VAL A 117 -6.29 -11.29 4.56
N LYS A 118 -6.65 -10.15 3.95
CA LYS A 118 -7.11 -10.06 2.55
C LYS A 118 -6.11 -10.68 1.59
N ILE A 119 -4.83 -10.32 1.70
CA ILE A 119 -3.76 -10.88 0.86
C ILE A 119 -3.61 -12.38 1.12
N GLY A 120 -3.54 -12.79 2.39
CA GLY A 120 -3.37 -14.19 2.76
C GLY A 120 -4.46 -15.10 2.18
N GLU A 121 -5.72 -14.68 2.27
CA GLU A 121 -6.86 -15.40 1.69
C GLU A 121 -6.77 -15.50 0.16
N ALA A 122 -6.39 -14.41 -0.51
CA ALA A 122 -6.22 -14.39 -1.97
C ALA A 122 -5.10 -15.35 -2.42
N LEU A 123 -3.94 -15.33 -1.77
CA LEU A 123 -2.82 -16.23 -2.09
C LEU A 123 -3.20 -17.70 -1.86
N VAL A 124 -3.96 -18.00 -0.80
CA VAL A 124 -4.47 -19.35 -0.53
C VAL A 124 -5.48 -19.79 -1.58
N SER A 125 -6.36 -18.89 -2.07
CA SER A 125 -7.29 -19.21 -3.15
C SER A 125 -6.54 -19.63 -4.41
N VAL A 126 -5.55 -18.83 -4.83
CA VAL A 126 -4.70 -19.14 -5.99
C VAL A 126 -3.98 -20.47 -5.79
N ALA A 127 -3.42 -20.72 -4.59
CA ALA A 127 -2.76 -21.99 -4.28
C ALA A 127 -3.71 -23.21 -4.35
N ARG A 128 -4.99 -23.04 -4.01
CA ARG A 128 -6.02 -24.09 -4.12
C ARG A 128 -6.41 -24.35 -5.58
N GLU A 129 -6.47 -23.30 -6.39
CA GLU A 129 -6.82 -23.36 -7.81
C GLU A 129 -5.66 -23.90 -8.67
N THR A 130 -4.42 -23.77 -8.20
CA THR A 130 -3.24 -24.18 -8.94
C THR A 130 -3.02 -25.68 -8.83
N GLU A 131 -3.34 -26.39 -9.91
CA GLU A 131 -3.15 -27.83 -10.05
C GLU A 131 -2.49 -28.15 -11.41
N ASN A 132 -1.99 -29.38 -11.58
CA ASN A 132 -1.46 -29.89 -12.84
C ASN A 132 -0.28 -29.07 -13.43
N VAL A 133 0.54 -28.47 -12.56
CA VAL A 133 1.76 -27.76 -12.97
C VAL A 133 2.91 -28.74 -13.24
N SER A 134 3.84 -28.35 -14.12
CA SER A 134 5.05 -29.13 -14.39
C SER A 134 6.00 -29.09 -13.19
N PHE A 135 6.47 -30.25 -12.72
CA PHE A 135 7.42 -30.37 -11.61
C PHE A 135 8.49 -31.43 -11.91
N ASP A 136 9.60 -31.43 -11.16
CA ASP A 136 10.64 -32.46 -11.23
C ASP A 136 10.52 -33.37 -9.98
N PRO A 137 10.08 -34.64 -10.13
CA PRO A 137 9.99 -35.59 -9.02
C PRO A 137 11.29 -35.79 -8.23
N LYS A 138 12.42 -35.51 -8.87
CA LYS A 138 13.77 -35.65 -8.30
C LYS A 138 14.33 -34.33 -7.81
N TYR A 139 13.51 -33.27 -7.78
CA TYR A 139 13.94 -31.96 -7.32
C TYR A 139 14.35 -32.02 -5.86
N ALA A 140 15.51 -31.45 -5.56
CA ALA A 140 16.05 -31.40 -4.22
C ALA A 140 16.77 -30.06 -4.02
N ILE A 141 16.48 -29.41 -2.90
CA ILE A 141 17.07 -28.13 -2.49
C ILE A 141 17.47 -28.20 -1.04
N ARG A 142 18.37 -27.31 -0.61
CA ARG A 142 18.61 -27.03 0.79
C ARG A 142 18.01 -25.68 1.14
N SER A 143 16.80 -25.68 1.69
CA SER A 143 16.18 -24.48 2.24
C SER A 143 16.53 -24.32 3.73
N PRO A 144 16.88 -23.11 4.20
CA PRO A 144 16.94 -22.80 5.63
C PRO A 144 15.62 -23.11 6.34
N CYS A 145 15.70 -23.59 7.58
CA CYS A 145 14.51 -23.71 8.42
C CYS A 145 14.21 -22.36 9.04
N GLU A 146 13.18 -21.68 8.55
CA GLU A 146 12.74 -20.35 9.01
C GLU A 146 11.83 -20.43 10.25
N GLY A 147 11.60 -21.63 10.79
CA GLY A 147 10.80 -21.84 11.99
C GLY A 147 9.28 -21.67 11.80
N HIS A 148 8.78 -21.72 10.55
CA HIS A 148 7.34 -21.70 10.29
C HIS A 148 6.67 -22.91 10.94
N LEU A 149 5.71 -22.64 11.82
CA LEU A 149 5.06 -23.68 12.60
C LEU A 149 4.13 -24.52 11.73
N LEU A 150 4.11 -25.83 12.00
CA LEU A 150 3.24 -26.79 11.34
C LEU A 150 2.06 -27.13 12.25
N LYS A 151 0.87 -27.26 11.65
CA LYS A 151 -0.27 -27.92 12.27
C LYS A 151 0.12 -29.35 12.69
N PRO A 152 -0.41 -29.88 13.81
CA PRO A 152 -0.05 -31.21 14.30
C PRO A 152 -0.16 -32.33 13.25
N GLU A 153 -1.20 -32.28 12.43
CA GLU A 153 -1.46 -33.26 11.36
C GLU A 153 -0.47 -33.13 10.19
N VAL A 154 -0.02 -31.92 9.85
CA VAL A 154 1.04 -31.69 8.86
C VAL A 154 2.40 -32.11 9.40
N ALA A 155 2.66 -31.88 10.69
CA ALA A 155 3.86 -32.42 11.33
C ALA A 155 3.86 -33.96 11.26
N TYR A 156 2.74 -34.62 11.56
CA TYR A 156 2.64 -36.07 11.43
C TYR A 156 2.85 -36.55 9.98
N LEU A 157 2.27 -35.84 9.00
CA LEU A 157 2.46 -36.14 7.57
C LEU A 157 3.93 -36.02 7.15
N MET A 158 4.57 -34.90 7.49
CA MET A 158 5.90 -34.54 7.00
C MET A 158 7.05 -35.21 7.77
N PHE A 159 6.83 -35.65 9.00
CA PHE A 159 7.77 -36.47 9.78
C PHE A 159 7.39 -37.96 9.82
N GLY A 160 6.28 -38.33 9.19
CA GLY A 160 5.76 -39.68 9.18
C GLY A 160 6.45 -40.61 8.17
N PRO A 161 6.07 -41.91 8.15
CA PRO A 161 6.71 -42.93 7.32
C PRO A 161 6.61 -42.69 5.80
N ARG A 162 5.65 -41.86 5.36
CA ARG A 162 5.44 -41.49 3.95
C ARG A 162 6.37 -40.38 3.46
N SER A 163 7.04 -39.67 4.37
CA SER A 163 7.87 -38.53 4.04
C SER A 163 9.36 -38.88 4.01
N LEU A 164 10.14 -38.04 3.33
CA LEU A 164 11.60 -38.13 3.28
C LEU A 164 12.21 -36.84 3.80
N ALA A 165 13.40 -36.92 4.40
CA ALA A 165 14.05 -35.77 5.04
C ALA A 165 14.21 -34.55 4.12
N HIS A 166 14.42 -34.78 2.81
CA HIS A 166 14.55 -33.69 1.83
C HIS A 166 13.20 -33.02 1.49
N LEU A 167 12.07 -33.72 1.64
CA LEU A 167 10.74 -33.14 1.39
C LEU A 167 10.42 -32.02 2.37
N MET A 168 10.92 -32.11 3.61
CA MET A 168 10.79 -31.02 4.57
C MET A 168 11.50 -29.74 4.08
N GLN A 169 12.62 -29.86 3.37
CA GLN A 169 13.34 -28.69 2.84
C GLN A 169 12.57 -28.04 1.68
N ILE A 170 11.97 -28.86 0.80
CA ILE A 170 11.10 -28.38 -0.28
C ILE A 170 9.84 -27.75 0.31
N HIS A 171 9.22 -28.45 1.26
CA HIS A 171 8.05 -27.94 1.96
C HIS A 171 8.37 -26.64 2.66
N ASN A 172 9.47 -26.49 3.40
CA ASN A 172 9.77 -25.24 4.12
C ASN A 172 9.91 -24.03 3.20
N GLU A 173 10.46 -24.24 2.00
CA GLU A 173 10.62 -23.16 1.02
C GLU A 173 9.28 -22.67 0.48
N TYR A 174 8.32 -23.57 0.23
CA TYR A 174 7.03 -23.23 -0.35
C TYR A 174 6.22 -22.18 0.43
N PRO A 175 5.82 -22.38 1.71
CA PRO A 175 5.12 -21.40 2.50
C PRO A 175 6.02 -20.20 2.82
N HIS A 176 7.33 -20.37 2.89
CA HIS A 176 8.21 -19.23 3.11
C HIS A 176 8.15 -18.22 1.96
N GLN A 177 8.14 -18.67 0.71
CA GLN A 177 7.95 -17.80 -0.45
C GLN A 177 6.59 -17.07 -0.40
N MET A 178 5.52 -17.76 0.02
CA MET A 178 4.19 -17.14 0.17
C MET A 178 4.11 -16.13 1.32
N ILE A 179 4.81 -16.41 2.43
CA ILE A 179 4.92 -15.51 3.59
C ILE A 179 5.65 -14.24 3.20
N LEU A 180 6.77 -14.35 2.48
CA LEU A 180 7.50 -13.21 1.96
C LEU A 180 6.67 -12.42 0.94
N LEU A 181 5.91 -13.11 0.09
CA LEU A 181 5.00 -12.47 -0.86
C LEU A 181 3.89 -11.69 -0.15
N ARG A 182 3.18 -12.32 0.80
CA ARG A 182 2.14 -11.62 1.58
C ARG A 182 2.70 -10.37 2.24
N ASP A 183 3.87 -10.48 2.87
CA ASP A 183 4.46 -9.36 3.60
C ASP A 183 4.95 -8.26 2.66
N ALA A 184 5.52 -8.62 1.51
CA ALA A 184 5.93 -7.66 0.48
C ALA A 184 4.73 -6.88 -0.09
N LEU A 185 3.53 -7.46 -0.05
CA LEU A 185 2.32 -6.86 -0.61
C LEU A 185 1.54 -5.96 0.37
N LEU A 186 1.90 -5.95 1.66
CA LEU A 186 1.23 -5.15 2.69
C LEU A 186 1.07 -3.65 2.35
N PRO A 187 2.02 -2.98 1.69
CA PRO A 187 1.89 -1.57 1.33
C PRO A 187 0.83 -1.25 0.26
N PHE A 188 0.33 -2.25 -0.46
CA PHE A 188 -0.40 -2.04 -1.70
C PHE A 188 -1.87 -2.45 -1.56
N GLU A 189 -2.79 -1.49 -1.66
CA GLU A 189 -4.22 -1.77 -1.63
C GLU A 189 -4.64 -2.66 -2.83
N ASN A 190 -4.07 -2.38 -4.00
CA ASN A 190 -4.25 -3.08 -5.27
C ASN A 190 -3.24 -4.23 -5.46
N PHE A 191 -2.93 -4.97 -4.39
CA PHE A 191 -1.86 -5.98 -4.40
C PHE A 191 -1.94 -7.01 -5.55
N ASP A 192 -3.13 -7.31 -6.05
CA ASP A 192 -3.35 -8.24 -7.17
C ASP A 192 -2.72 -7.74 -8.49
N ASP A 193 -2.64 -6.42 -8.67
CA ASP A 193 -2.14 -5.76 -9.88
C ASP A 193 -0.65 -5.39 -9.78
N VAL A 194 -0.03 -5.56 -8.60
CA VAL A 194 1.36 -5.20 -8.37
C VAL A 194 2.29 -6.14 -9.14
N VAL A 195 3.17 -5.56 -9.98
CA VAL A 195 4.16 -6.30 -10.77
C VAL A 195 5.53 -6.28 -10.09
N ILE A 196 5.92 -7.38 -9.47
CA ILE A 196 7.15 -7.49 -8.70
C ILE A 196 8.30 -7.86 -9.64
N PRO A 197 9.33 -7.00 -9.81
CA PRO A 197 10.55 -7.38 -10.51
C PRO A 197 11.38 -8.30 -9.62
N ILE A 198 11.67 -9.50 -10.12
CA ILE A 198 12.53 -10.48 -9.46
C ILE A 198 13.80 -10.61 -10.29
N GLN A 199 14.94 -10.37 -9.65
CA GLN A 199 16.26 -10.64 -10.22
C GLN A 199 16.83 -11.89 -9.57
N ALA A 200 17.09 -12.92 -10.36
CA ALA A 200 17.73 -14.13 -9.88
C ALA A 200 19.21 -13.84 -9.56
N ASP A 201 19.55 -13.65 -8.29
CA ASP A 201 20.93 -13.48 -7.84
C ASP A 201 21.37 -14.67 -6.97
N THR A 202 21.94 -15.67 -7.64
CA THR A 202 22.51 -16.87 -7.00
C THR A 202 23.77 -16.58 -6.18
N ALA A 203 24.45 -15.46 -6.41
CA ALA A 203 25.68 -15.11 -5.70
C ALA A 203 25.40 -14.52 -4.32
N LYS A 204 24.29 -13.78 -4.17
CA LYS A 204 23.88 -13.15 -2.89
C LYS A 204 22.82 -13.92 -2.12
N GLY A 205 22.38 -15.08 -2.62
CA GLY A 205 21.32 -15.88 -1.99
C GLY A 205 19.94 -15.23 -2.03
N ARG A 206 19.74 -14.21 -2.88
CA ARG A 206 18.47 -13.50 -3.06
C ARG A 206 17.67 -14.18 -4.16
N LEU A 207 16.98 -15.24 -3.81
CA LEU A 207 16.28 -16.11 -4.75
C LEU A 207 14.76 -16.10 -4.52
N GLY A 208 14.00 -16.00 -5.62
CA GLY A 208 12.56 -15.78 -5.53
C GLY A 208 12.25 -14.52 -4.72
N MET A 209 11.33 -14.61 -3.76
CA MET A 209 10.95 -13.50 -2.88
C MET A 209 11.96 -13.19 -1.77
N ARG A 210 13.03 -13.98 -1.58
CA ARG A 210 14.02 -13.78 -0.49
C ARG A 210 14.75 -12.43 -0.55
N PHE A 211 14.74 -11.75 -1.70
CA PHE A 211 15.30 -10.39 -1.79
C PHE A 211 14.60 -9.39 -0.85
N THR A 212 13.37 -9.65 -0.43
CA THR A 212 12.59 -8.77 0.46
C THR A 212 12.90 -8.98 1.94
N GLU A 213 13.60 -10.05 2.34
CA GLU A 213 13.77 -10.45 3.76
C GLU A 213 14.31 -9.32 4.64
N THR A 214 15.33 -8.61 4.17
CA THR A 214 15.98 -7.54 4.94
C THR A 214 15.05 -6.35 5.14
N SER A 215 14.41 -5.86 4.06
CA SER A 215 13.51 -4.71 4.14
C SER A 215 12.22 -5.07 4.88
N ARG A 216 11.73 -6.30 4.69
CA ARG A 216 10.61 -6.88 5.46
C ARG A 216 10.91 -6.87 6.95
N MET A 217 12.09 -7.33 7.39
CA MET A 217 12.44 -7.33 8.81
C MET A 217 12.37 -5.93 9.43
N VAL A 218 12.89 -4.93 8.72
CA VAL A 218 12.86 -3.53 9.18
C VAL A 218 11.42 -3.01 9.26
N PHE A 219 10.62 -3.24 8.22
CA PHE A 219 9.24 -2.78 8.15
C PHE A 219 8.35 -3.44 9.22
N ILE A 220 8.43 -4.77 9.37
CA ILE A 220 7.67 -5.49 10.39
C ILE A 220 8.11 -5.07 11.80
N ALA A 221 9.42 -4.86 12.03
CA ALA A 221 9.87 -4.35 13.33
C ALA A 221 9.28 -2.97 13.66
N GLU A 222 9.19 -2.07 12.68
CA GLU A 222 8.53 -0.77 12.86
C GLU A 222 7.03 -0.92 13.13
N LEU A 223 6.34 -1.72 12.31
CA LEU A 223 4.92 -2.04 12.49
C LEU A 223 4.62 -2.57 13.90
N MET A 224 5.53 -3.35 14.49
CA MET A 224 5.38 -3.93 15.83
C MET A 224 5.71 -2.97 16.98
N THR A 225 6.68 -2.07 16.78
CA THR A 225 7.29 -1.30 17.89
C THR A 225 6.91 0.17 17.90
N LYS A 226 6.57 0.75 16.74
CA LYS A 226 6.30 2.18 16.56
C LYS A 226 4.96 2.40 15.87
N GLN A 227 4.54 3.66 15.78
CA GLN A 227 3.46 4.05 14.87
C GLN A 227 4.00 3.97 13.44
N THR A 228 3.31 3.26 12.55
CA THR A 228 3.78 3.07 11.17
C THR A 228 3.75 4.39 10.42
N THR A 229 4.93 4.90 10.05
CA THR A 229 5.05 6.14 9.28
C THR A 229 4.82 5.89 7.80
N GLN A 230 4.35 6.90 7.05
CA GLN A 230 4.27 6.78 5.58
C GLN A 230 5.62 6.57 4.93
N ALA A 231 6.65 7.26 5.43
CA ALA A 231 8.00 7.08 4.94
C ALA A 231 8.42 5.60 5.01
N SER A 232 8.10 4.90 6.11
CA SER A 232 8.39 3.48 6.23
C SER A 232 7.63 2.60 5.22
N VAL A 233 6.33 2.87 5.03
CA VAL A 233 5.50 2.16 4.03
C VAL A 233 6.05 2.36 2.62
N VAL A 234 6.37 3.60 2.25
CA VAL A 234 6.92 3.95 0.93
C VAL A 234 8.31 3.36 0.73
N ASN A 235 9.20 3.48 1.71
CA ASN A 235 10.55 2.90 1.63
C ASN A 235 10.49 1.38 1.46
N PHE A 236 9.56 0.72 2.16
CA PHE A 236 9.39 -0.72 2.03
C PHE A 236 8.81 -1.09 0.65
N ALA A 237 7.78 -0.39 0.17
CA ALA A 237 7.23 -0.56 -1.17
C ALA A 237 8.31 -0.39 -2.27
N GLN A 238 9.11 0.68 -2.18
CA GLN A 238 10.23 0.95 -3.09
C GLN A 238 11.25 -0.20 -3.09
N SER A 239 11.55 -0.77 -1.92
CA SER A 239 12.46 -1.92 -1.83
C SER A 239 11.92 -3.18 -2.51
N VAL A 240 10.60 -3.39 -2.50
CA VAL A 240 9.93 -4.51 -3.17
C VAL A 240 9.95 -4.30 -4.69
N LEU A 241 9.77 -3.06 -5.15
CA LEU A 241 9.64 -2.70 -6.56
C LEU A 241 10.97 -2.32 -7.21
N CYS A 242 12.05 -2.27 -6.44
CA CYS A 242 13.38 -1.84 -6.89
C CYS A 242 13.37 -0.44 -7.52
N THR A 243 12.64 0.50 -6.91
CA THR A 243 12.58 1.92 -7.32
C THR A 243 13.31 2.82 -6.32
N GLU A 244 13.84 3.96 -6.78
CA GLU A 244 14.57 4.93 -5.94
C GLU A 244 13.77 6.23 -5.79
N ASN A 245 13.62 6.73 -4.56
CA ASN A 245 13.11 8.06 -4.19
C ASN A 245 11.80 8.54 -4.86
N SER A 246 11.03 7.66 -5.52
CA SER A 246 9.77 7.99 -6.17
C SER A 246 8.57 7.66 -5.29
N TYR A 247 7.63 8.58 -5.12
CA TYR A 247 6.39 8.30 -4.36
C TYR A 247 5.25 7.76 -5.20
N GLU A 248 5.35 7.81 -6.52
CA GLU A 248 4.26 7.41 -7.39
C GLU A 248 4.51 6.04 -8.00
N PHE A 249 3.73 5.08 -7.54
CA PHE A 249 2.48 4.69 -8.19
C PHE A 249 2.40 4.49 -9.71
N GLN A 250 3.32 4.96 -10.54
CA GLN A 250 3.53 4.47 -11.90
C GLN A 250 5.03 4.25 -12.08
N TYR A 251 5.43 2.99 -12.20
CA TYR A 251 6.81 2.58 -12.40
C TYR A 251 6.92 1.81 -13.71
N ARG A 252 8.15 1.46 -14.11
CA ARG A 252 8.44 0.80 -15.38
C ARG A 252 7.52 -0.38 -15.73
N TYR A 253 6.96 -1.07 -14.73
CA TYR A 253 6.18 -2.28 -14.94
C TYR A 253 4.68 -2.15 -14.68
N GLY A 254 4.17 -1.01 -14.20
CA GLY A 254 2.73 -0.85 -13.98
C GLY A 254 2.36 0.30 -13.04
N LEU A 255 1.11 0.25 -12.56
CA LEU A 255 0.53 1.21 -11.64
C LEU A 255 0.36 0.58 -10.23
N ILE A 256 0.69 1.33 -9.19
CA ILE A 256 0.38 1.01 -7.78
C ILE A 256 -0.60 2.08 -7.30
N LEU A 257 -1.63 1.73 -6.53
CA LEU A 257 -2.56 2.71 -5.97
C LEU A 257 -2.14 3.09 -4.53
N PRO A 258 -2.47 4.30 -4.02
CA PRO A 258 -3.36 5.34 -4.58
C PRO A 258 -2.65 6.47 -5.36
N ALA A 259 -2.65 6.42 -6.71
CA ALA A 259 -2.03 7.45 -7.57
C ALA A 259 -3.02 8.39 -8.23
N PRO A 260 -2.76 9.69 -8.19
CA PRO A 260 -3.12 10.55 -9.30
C PRO A 260 -2.19 10.28 -10.49
N VAL A 261 -2.65 9.55 -11.50
CA VAL A 261 -1.97 9.38 -12.80
C VAL A 261 -1.97 10.66 -13.66
N VAL A 262 -0.84 11.11 -14.18
CA VAL A 262 -0.84 12.15 -15.21
C VAL A 262 -0.84 11.53 -16.61
N GLU A 263 -1.44 12.21 -17.59
CA GLU A 263 -1.24 11.94 -19.00
C GLU A 263 0.26 12.11 -19.38
N SER A 264 1.06 11.07 -19.15
CA SER A 264 2.39 10.97 -19.77
C SER A 264 2.62 9.57 -20.29
N SER A 265 2.99 9.48 -21.57
CA SER A 265 3.26 8.22 -22.29
C SER A 265 4.66 7.65 -22.02
N SER A 266 5.32 8.09 -20.95
CA SER A 266 6.71 7.77 -20.62
C SER A 266 6.88 7.54 -19.11
N GLU A 267 7.92 6.80 -18.72
CA GLU A 267 8.32 6.61 -17.31
C GLU A 267 8.41 7.98 -16.62
N ALA A 268 7.45 8.30 -15.75
CA ALA A 268 7.48 9.49 -14.92
C ALA A 268 7.64 9.04 -13.47
N THR A 269 8.81 9.29 -12.91
CA THR A 269 9.05 9.14 -11.48
C THR A 269 8.63 10.42 -10.79
N PHE A 270 7.82 10.32 -9.75
CA PHE A 270 7.39 11.51 -9.04
C PHE A 270 8.09 11.62 -7.69
N GLU A 271 8.55 12.81 -7.35
CA GLU A 271 9.31 13.10 -6.13
C GLU A 271 8.51 13.95 -5.14
N TYR A 272 8.49 13.56 -3.87
CA TYR A 272 7.90 14.42 -2.86
C TYR A 272 8.70 15.72 -2.85
N LYS A 273 8.01 16.87 -2.84
CA LYS A 273 8.71 18.15 -2.67
C LYS A 273 9.63 18.17 -1.44
N PHE A 274 9.18 17.54 -0.35
CA PHE A 274 9.95 17.43 0.89
C PHE A 274 10.14 15.97 1.28
N LYS A 275 11.39 15.57 1.53
CA LYS A 275 11.72 14.19 1.94
C LYS A 275 11.00 13.79 3.23
N ASP A 276 10.95 14.70 4.20
CA ASP A 276 10.20 14.57 5.45
C ASP A 276 9.01 15.56 5.45
N TYR A 277 7.83 15.13 5.91
CA TYR A 277 6.66 16.01 6.00
C TYR A 277 6.96 17.23 6.88
N TYR A 278 7.64 17.01 8.00
CA TYR A 278 7.99 18.05 8.96
C TYR A 278 9.10 18.99 8.48
N SER A 279 9.69 18.74 7.30
CA SER A 279 10.70 19.63 6.72
C SER A 279 10.11 20.74 5.84
N ALA A 280 8.80 20.70 5.57
CA ALA A 280 8.11 21.80 4.91
C ALA A 280 8.09 23.04 5.84
N PRO A 281 8.34 24.26 5.31
CA PRO A 281 8.35 25.47 6.12
C PRO A 281 6.99 25.67 6.81
N PRO A 282 6.96 26.01 8.10
CA PRO A 282 5.71 26.34 8.76
C PRO A 282 5.22 27.71 8.29
N PHE A 283 3.93 27.81 8.03
CA PHE A 283 3.20 29.05 7.77
C PHE A 283 2.18 29.24 8.89
N GLU A 284 2.14 30.42 9.50
CA GLU A 284 1.16 30.70 10.55
C GLU A 284 -0.18 31.06 9.91
N VAL A 285 -1.25 30.37 10.32
CA VAL A 285 -2.59 30.69 9.84
C VAL A 285 -2.93 32.14 10.21
N ALA A 286 -3.48 32.89 9.27
CA ALA A 286 -3.92 34.25 9.54
C ALA A 286 -4.97 34.27 10.66
N ALA A 287 -5.12 35.42 11.32
CA ALA A 287 -6.19 35.61 12.29
C ALA A 287 -7.55 35.29 11.67
N ALA A 288 -8.35 34.48 12.36
CA ALA A 288 -9.67 34.11 11.89
C ALA A 288 -10.58 35.33 11.79
N GLU A 289 -11.35 35.41 10.71
CA GLU A 289 -12.35 36.47 10.52
C GLU A 289 -13.47 36.38 11.55
N GLN A 290 -13.77 35.16 11.99
CA GLN A 290 -14.80 34.87 12.98
C GLN A 290 -14.30 33.93 14.06
N THR A 291 -14.64 34.26 15.31
CA THR A 291 -14.50 33.37 16.47
C THR A 291 -15.88 32.96 16.92
N LEU A 292 -16.09 31.66 17.09
CA LEU A 292 -17.30 31.07 17.67
C LEU A 292 -17.09 30.83 19.16
N ASP A 293 -17.96 31.38 19.97
CA ASP A 293 -18.02 31.08 21.39
C ASP A 293 -18.56 29.66 21.64
N LYS A 294 -18.31 29.15 22.84
CA LYS A 294 -18.77 27.83 23.28
C LYS A 294 -20.28 27.65 23.04
N GLY A 295 -20.64 26.60 22.29
CA GLY A 295 -22.03 26.22 22.03
C GLY A 295 -22.71 26.97 20.87
N GLN A 296 -21.99 27.85 20.17
CA GLN A 296 -22.50 28.47 18.95
C GLN A 296 -22.39 27.50 17.76
N VAL A 297 -23.40 27.53 16.89
CA VAL A 297 -23.41 26.75 15.64
C VAL A 297 -22.63 27.51 14.59
N PRO A 298 -21.69 26.87 13.86
CA PRO A 298 -21.05 27.48 12.71
C PRO A 298 -22.08 27.84 11.65
N VAL A 299 -22.17 29.12 11.31
CA VAL A 299 -22.87 29.58 10.11
C VAL A 299 -21.90 29.43 8.94
N SER A 300 -22.39 29.03 7.77
CA SER A 300 -21.57 29.07 6.56
C SER A 300 -21.20 30.52 6.30
N ILE A 301 -19.91 30.84 6.36
CA ILE A 301 -19.39 32.15 5.98
C ILE A 301 -19.03 32.19 4.49
N ILE A 302 -19.11 31.06 3.79
CA ILE A 302 -18.82 30.97 2.37
C ILE A 302 -20.01 31.47 1.56
N ASP A 303 -19.75 32.48 0.72
CA ASP A 303 -20.58 32.77 -0.45
C ASP A 303 -20.07 31.94 -1.65
N ASP A 304 -20.66 30.77 -1.85
CA ASP A 304 -20.33 29.86 -2.95
C ASP A 304 -20.53 30.51 -4.34
N GLN A 305 -21.34 31.56 -4.44
CA GLN A 305 -21.61 32.21 -5.73
C GLN A 305 -20.44 33.09 -6.16
N GLU A 306 -19.82 33.85 -5.25
CA GLU A 306 -18.72 34.77 -5.55
C GLU A 306 -17.33 34.18 -5.29
N HIS A 307 -17.18 33.33 -4.26
CA HIS A 307 -15.85 32.93 -3.75
C HIS A 307 -15.59 31.42 -3.82
N GLY A 308 -16.55 30.64 -4.33
CA GLY A 308 -16.40 29.19 -4.50
C GLY A 308 -15.34 28.79 -5.53
N LEU A 309 -14.96 27.52 -5.49
CA LEU A 309 -14.07 26.91 -6.48
C LEU A 309 -14.71 26.97 -7.88
N GLU A 310 -14.00 27.49 -8.87
CA GLU A 310 -14.44 27.53 -10.26
C GLU A 310 -13.99 26.28 -11.01
N ARG A 311 -12.70 25.97 -10.91
CA ARG A 311 -12.07 24.86 -11.60
C ARG A 311 -10.94 24.28 -10.78
N TYR A 312 -10.64 23.02 -11.02
CA TYR A 312 -9.40 22.40 -10.55
C TYR A 312 -8.77 21.58 -11.67
N SER A 313 -7.46 21.38 -11.58
CA SER A 313 -6.72 20.55 -12.52
C SER A 313 -5.47 19.97 -11.86
N LEU A 314 -4.84 19.02 -12.52
CA LEU A 314 -3.55 18.48 -12.09
C LEU A 314 -2.47 18.95 -13.05
N SER A 315 -1.32 19.31 -12.48
CA SER A 315 -0.18 19.81 -13.25
C SER A 315 1.11 19.09 -12.86
N LEU A 316 1.93 18.81 -13.86
CA LEU A 316 3.30 18.35 -13.68
C LEU A 316 4.22 19.55 -13.57
N VAL A 317 5.03 19.57 -12.53
CA VAL A 317 6.14 20.52 -12.37
C VAL A 317 7.45 19.73 -12.41
N PRO A 318 8.51 20.22 -13.07
CA PRO A 318 9.81 19.55 -13.04
C PRO A 318 10.31 19.32 -11.60
N GLY A 319 10.81 18.11 -11.35
CA GLY A 319 11.38 17.69 -10.07
C GLY A 319 12.87 18.07 -9.94
N SER A 320 13.54 17.45 -8.97
CA SER A 320 14.94 17.74 -8.64
C SER A 320 15.94 17.11 -9.63
N HIS A 321 15.50 16.15 -10.43
CA HIS A 321 16.31 15.34 -11.35
C HIS A 321 15.72 15.34 -12.77
N ASP A 322 16.56 15.06 -13.78
CA ASP A 322 16.23 15.17 -15.22
C ASP A 322 15.07 14.26 -15.71
N SER A 323 14.53 13.40 -14.85
CA SER A 323 13.37 12.54 -15.13
C SER A 323 12.28 12.59 -14.06
N SER A 324 12.47 13.41 -13.01
CA SER A 324 11.52 13.49 -11.91
C SER A 324 10.54 14.63 -12.07
N HIS A 325 9.32 14.41 -11.59
CA HIS A 325 8.25 15.38 -11.64
C HIS A 325 7.60 15.51 -10.26
N GLN A 326 7.00 16.65 -9.99
CA GLN A 326 6.09 16.87 -8.87
C GLN A 326 4.68 16.95 -9.45
N LEU A 327 3.74 16.28 -8.81
CA LEU A 327 2.34 16.38 -9.16
C LEU A 327 1.64 17.37 -8.23
N ARG A 328 1.01 18.39 -8.82
CA ARG A 328 0.31 19.44 -8.07
C ARG A 328 -1.16 19.51 -8.45
N LEU A 329 -2.02 19.54 -7.44
CA LEU A 329 -3.41 19.94 -7.55
C LEU A 329 -3.49 21.46 -7.64
N LEU A 330 -3.93 21.97 -8.79
CA LEU A 330 -4.23 23.38 -9.02
C LEU A 330 -5.72 23.63 -8.76
N LEU A 331 -6.00 24.65 -7.95
CA LEU A 331 -7.35 25.16 -7.72
C LEU A 331 -7.43 26.57 -8.28
N GLU A 332 -8.49 26.85 -9.04
CA GLU A 332 -8.84 28.15 -9.60
C GLU A 332 -10.18 28.57 -9.01
N TYR A 333 -10.20 29.73 -8.36
CA TYR A 333 -11.37 30.30 -7.72
C TYR A 333 -12.04 31.33 -8.63
N LYS A 334 -13.36 31.52 -8.47
CA LYS A 334 -14.18 32.41 -9.32
C LYS A 334 -13.73 33.88 -9.33
N ASP A 335 -13.02 34.31 -8.29
CA ASP A 335 -12.48 35.65 -8.17
C ASP A 335 -11.06 35.78 -8.75
N GLY A 336 -10.56 34.75 -9.43
CA GLY A 336 -9.28 34.73 -10.11
C GLY A 336 -8.09 34.32 -9.24
N HIS A 337 -8.28 34.03 -7.95
CA HIS A 337 -7.21 33.48 -7.13
C HIS A 337 -6.93 32.03 -7.51
N THR A 338 -5.67 31.61 -7.32
CA THR A 338 -5.25 30.24 -7.57
C THR A 338 -4.41 29.71 -6.42
N SER A 339 -4.53 28.42 -6.12
CA SER A 339 -3.62 27.72 -5.21
C SER A 339 -3.12 26.43 -5.85
N ALA A 340 -1.95 25.99 -5.41
CA ALA A 340 -1.34 24.75 -5.86
C ALA A 340 -0.87 23.95 -4.64
N THR A 341 -1.20 22.66 -4.59
CA THR A 341 -0.78 21.76 -3.50
C THR A 341 -0.12 20.51 -4.06
N ASP A 342 1.03 20.11 -3.52
CA ASP A 342 1.72 18.87 -3.84
C ASP A 342 0.87 17.64 -3.44
N VAL A 343 0.59 16.75 -4.40
CA VAL A 343 -0.28 15.60 -4.14
C VAL A 343 0.38 14.55 -3.25
N GLY A 344 1.71 14.49 -3.25
CA GLY A 344 2.46 13.72 -2.26
C GLY A 344 2.18 14.20 -0.83
N GLN A 345 2.16 15.51 -0.59
CA GLN A 345 1.78 16.07 0.71
C GLN A 345 0.31 15.82 1.04
N MET A 346 -0.61 15.93 0.08
CA MET A 346 -2.03 15.61 0.28
C MET A 346 -2.21 14.18 0.80
N SER A 347 -1.50 13.24 0.17
CA SER A 347 -1.48 11.83 0.57
C SER A 347 -0.90 11.63 1.97
N ARG A 348 0.08 12.46 2.37
CA ARG A 348 0.65 12.45 3.72
C ARG A 348 -0.29 13.01 4.77
N GLY A 349 -0.91 14.15 4.51
CA GLY A 349 -1.90 14.75 5.38
C GLY A 349 -3.12 13.86 5.60
N HIS A 350 -3.54 13.12 4.57
CA HIS A 350 -4.66 12.18 4.66
C HIS A 350 -4.50 11.17 5.81
N ARG A 351 -3.28 10.68 6.09
CA ARG A 351 -3.02 9.74 7.20
C ARG A 351 -3.24 10.33 8.59
N PHE A 352 -3.21 11.65 8.71
CA PHE A 352 -3.47 12.39 9.95
C PHE A 352 -4.91 12.91 10.03
N SER A 353 -5.72 12.66 9.00
CA SER A 353 -7.12 13.03 8.98
C SER A 353 -7.97 12.00 9.72
N TYR A 354 -9.02 12.48 10.38
CA TYR A 354 -9.99 11.64 11.06
C TYR A 354 -11.38 11.99 10.58
N GLN A 355 -12.15 10.96 10.21
CA GLN A 355 -13.55 11.14 9.90
C GLN A 355 -14.36 11.22 11.19
N VAL A 356 -15.21 12.24 11.31
CA VAL A 356 -16.19 12.33 12.40
C VAL A 356 -17.45 11.59 11.96
N SER A 357 -17.89 10.63 12.78
CA SER A 357 -19.13 9.88 12.53
C SER A 357 -20.34 10.82 12.45
N ALA A 358 -21.27 10.52 11.55
CA ALA A 358 -22.52 11.27 11.39
C ALA A 358 -23.36 11.36 12.68
N MET A 359 -23.26 10.38 13.60
CA MET A 359 -23.92 10.46 14.91
C MET A 359 -23.21 11.38 15.91
N MET A 360 -21.92 11.66 15.72
CA MET A 360 -21.16 12.65 16.48
C MET A 360 -21.28 14.06 15.89
N ASN A 361 -21.82 14.23 14.67
CA ASN A 361 -21.82 15.52 13.96
C ASN A 361 -22.60 16.64 14.65
N GLU A 362 -23.74 16.36 15.28
CA GLU A 362 -24.51 17.42 15.98
C GLU A 362 -23.94 17.69 17.37
N ALA A 363 -23.52 16.65 18.10
CA ALA A 363 -22.99 16.80 19.44
C ALA A 363 -21.56 17.38 19.45
N ALA A 364 -20.68 16.97 18.55
CA ALA A 364 -19.28 17.42 18.49
C ALA A 364 -19.15 18.89 18.08
N VAL A 365 -19.98 19.35 17.15
CA VAL A 365 -20.05 20.77 16.74
C VAL A 365 -20.63 21.62 17.88
N MET A 366 -21.51 21.07 18.72
CA MET A 366 -22.08 21.76 19.89
C MET A 366 -21.24 21.65 21.17
N SER A 367 -20.18 20.84 21.18
CA SER A 367 -19.41 20.52 22.39
C SER A 367 -17.96 20.98 22.36
N PHE A 368 -17.61 22.01 21.58
CA PHE A 368 -16.27 22.59 21.71
C PHE A 368 -16.09 23.13 23.13
N GLY A 369 -15.12 22.57 23.87
CA GLY A 369 -14.80 22.98 25.24
C GLY A 369 -14.14 24.36 25.32
N SER A 370 -13.84 24.96 24.16
CA SER A 370 -13.08 26.20 23.96
C SER A 370 -13.61 26.94 22.73
N PRO A 371 -13.30 28.24 22.56
CA PRO A 371 -13.64 28.99 21.36
C PRO A 371 -13.07 28.32 20.10
N ALA A 372 -13.82 28.38 18.99
CA ALA A 372 -13.38 27.88 17.70
C ALA A 372 -13.13 29.04 16.73
N TYR A 373 -12.04 28.97 15.98
CA TYR A 373 -11.62 29.95 14.98
C TYR A 373 -12.08 29.47 13.60
N VAL A 374 -12.89 30.26 12.90
CA VAL A 374 -13.48 29.86 11.62
C VAL A 374 -12.68 30.47 10.47
N HIS A 375 -12.32 29.62 9.51
CA HIS A 375 -11.56 29.98 8.31
C HIS A 375 -12.27 29.42 7.08
N THR A 376 -12.02 30.01 5.91
CA THR A 376 -12.38 29.39 4.63
C THR A 376 -11.19 28.62 4.04
N ALA A 377 -11.46 27.54 3.33
CA ALA A 377 -10.41 26.74 2.67
C ALA A 377 -9.60 27.60 1.70
N LYS A 378 -10.30 28.42 0.91
CA LYS A 378 -9.69 29.39 -0.01
C LYS A 378 -8.69 30.31 0.68
N GLU A 379 -9.04 30.95 1.79
CA GLU A 379 -8.11 31.83 2.49
C GLU A 379 -6.86 31.11 2.97
N VAL A 380 -7.03 29.91 3.53
CA VAL A 380 -5.91 29.09 4.00
C VAL A 380 -5.00 28.69 2.83
N LEU A 381 -5.58 28.25 1.72
CA LEU A 381 -4.86 27.73 0.55
C LEU A 381 -4.20 28.81 -0.31
N THR A 382 -4.81 30.00 -0.41
CA THR A 382 -4.28 31.10 -1.24
C THR A 382 -3.25 31.95 -0.51
N LYS A 383 -3.33 32.05 0.83
CA LYS A 383 -2.34 32.78 1.65
C LYS A 383 -1.10 31.95 1.95
N CYS A 384 -1.24 30.63 2.00
CA CYS A 384 -0.12 29.72 2.15
C CYS A 384 0.67 29.66 0.83
N GLY A 385 2.01 29.70 0.88
CA GLY A 385 2.89 29.81 -0.29
C GLY A 385 2.98 28.57 -1.19
N GLY A 386 1.86 27.86 -1.39
CA GLY A 386 1.70 26.63 -2.19
C GLY A 386 2.42 25.39 -1.62
N ASP A 387 3.46 25.61 -0.82
CA ASP A 387 4.38 24.57 -0.39
C ASP A 387 4.74 24.66 1.11
N ASP A 388 4.14 25.61 1.83
CA ASP A 388 4.30 25.71 3.28
C ASP A 388 3.21 24.88 4.00
N LEU A 389 3.46 24.53 5.26
CA LEU A 389 2.47 23.87 6.10
C LEU A 389 1.88 24.83 7.11
N VAL A 390 0.58 24.99 7.07
CA VAL A 390 -0.23 25.81 7.96
C VAL A 390 -0.19 25.24 9.38
N THR A 391 0.20 26.10 10.31
CA THR A 391 0.30 25.86 11.74
C THR A 391 -0.52 26.89 12.50
N ALA A 392 -0.96 26.53 13.71
CA ALA A 392 -1.58 27.44 14.67
C ALA A 392 -0.74 27.39 15.95
N PRO A 393 0.28 28.27 16.11
CA PRO A 393 1.22 28.21 17.23
C PRO A 393 0.53 28.42 18.59
N ASP A 394 -0.53 29.22 18.63
CA ASP A 394 -1.36 29.45 19.82
C ASP A 394 -2.30 28.27 20.14
N GLY A 395 -2.35 27.26 19.26
CA GLY A 395 -3.25 26.12 19.35
C GLY A 395 -4.73 26.52 19.26
N GLY A 396 -5.60 25.63 19.74
CA GLY A 396 -7.05 25.83 19.72
C GLY A 396 -7.76 25.03 18.65
N ILE A 397 -9.05 25.32 18.46
CA ILE A 397 -9.92 24.60 17.53
C ILE A 397 -10.10 25.46 16.29
N HIS A 398 -9.65 24.98 15.14
CA HIS A 398 -9.79 25.68 13.86
C HIS A 398 -10.81 24.94 12.99
N LEU A 399 -11.90 25.62 12.64
CA LEU A 399 -12.91 25.12 11.73
C LEU A 399 -12.64 25.72 10.35
N ILE A 400 -12.20 24.88 9.41
CA ILE A 400 -11.96 25.30 8.02
C ILE A 400 -13.13 24.83 7.17
N GLN A 401 -13.90 25.77 6.63
CA GLN A 401 -15.04 25.48 5.75
C GLN A 401 -14.55 25.33 4.31
N ALA A 402 -14.88 24.20 3.68
CA ALA A 402 -14.57 23.92 2.27
C ALA A 402 -15.87 23.75 1.47
N THR A 403 -15.87 24.22 0.23
CA THR A 403 -17.00 24.11 -0.73
C THR A 403 -16.95 22.83 -1.55
N SER A 404 -15.77 22.23 -1.66
CA SER A 404 -15.53 21.08 -2.52
C SER A 404 -14.56 20.08 -1.90
N GLN A 405 -14.63 18.85 -2.39
CA GLN A 405 -13.68 17.81 -2.02
C GLN A 405 -12.25 18.17 -2.44
N ALA A 406 -12.07 18.84 -3.58
CA ALA A 406 -10.75 19.26 -4.07
C ALA A 406 -10.05 20.19 -3.06
N GLU A 407 -10.80 21.10 -2.43
CA GLU A 407 -10.27 21.95 -1.36
C GLU A 407 -9.91 21.16 -0.11
N ILE A 408 -10.74 20.18 0.31
CA ILE A 408 -10.42 19.32 1.45
C ILE A 408 -9.10 18.59 1.21
N LEU A 409 -8.93 18.04 0.01
CA LEU A 409 -7.71 17.32 -0.36
C LEU A 409 -6.50 18.25 -0.38
N ALA A 410 -6.63 19.45 -0.95
CA ALA A 410 -5.58 20.47 -0.93
C ALA A 410 -5.21 20.87 0.52
N LEU A 411 -6.21 21.06 1.39
CA LEU A 411 -5.99 21.39 2.81
C LEU A 411 -5.21 20.28 3.52
N LEU A 412 -5.47 19.01 3.24
CA LEU A 412 -4.70 17.91 3.80
C LEU A 412 -3.22 18.04 3.45
N GLY A 413 -2.87 18.47 2.24
CA GLY A 413 -1.47 18.67 1.85
C GLY A 413 -0.82 19.95 2.40
N THR A 414 -1.62 20.83 3.00
CA THR A 414 -1.18 22.16 3.43
C THR A 414 -1.26 22.31 4.95
N ILE A 415 -1.80 21.36 5.72
CA ILE A 415 -1.95 21.47 7.18
C ILE A 415 -0.90 20.63 7.91
N TYR A 416 -0.31 21.17 8.97
CA TYR A 416 0.68 20.46 9.77
C TYR A 416 0.07 19.27 10.54
N PRO A 417 0.76 18.11 10.70
CA PRO A 417 0.14 16.86 11.18
C PRO A 417 -0.28 16.87 12.65
N THR A 418 0.27 17.80 13.43
CA THR A 418 -0.14 17.99 14.83
C THR A 418 -1.55 18.56 14.94
N THR A 419 -2.10 19.06 13.83
CA THR A 419 -3.46 19.55 13.72
C THR A 419 -4.36 18.44 13.19
N SER A 420 -5.19 17.86 14.06
CA SER A 420 -6.19 16.88 13.62
C SER A 420 -7.22 17.55 12.72
N LEU A 421 -7.35 17.07 11.48
CA LEU A 421 -8.39 17.52 10.55
C LEU A 421 -9.62 16.63 10.66
N TYR A 422 -10.78 17.27 10.80
CA TYR A 422 -12.08 16.62 10.89
C TYR A 422 -12.95 17.05 9.71
N SER A 423 -13.29 16.12 8.83
CA SER A 423 -14.18 16.38 7.68
C SER A 423 -15.60 15.88 7.95
N LYS A 424 -16.59 16.69 7.53
CA LYS A 424 -18.03 16.40 7.58
C LYS A 424 -18.53 15.62 6.35
N GLN A 425 -17.78 15.64 5.24
CA GLN A 425 -18.15 14.92 4.03
C GLN A 425 -17.69 13.45 4.11
N VAL A 426 -18.55 12.55 3.64
CA VAL A 426 -18.26 11.12 3.56
C VAL A 426 -17.16 10.93 2.51
N LEU A 427 -15.91 10.76 2.97
CA LEU A 427 -14.90 10.05 2.21
C LEU A 427 -15.36 8.57 2.19
N PRO A 428 -15.68 7.98 1.01
CA PRO A 428 -15.96 6.55 0.90
C PRO A 428 -14.73 5.69 1.16
#